data_AF-A0A8R7UNI5-F1
#
_entry.id   AF-A0A8R7UNI5-F1
#
_cell.length_a   1.000
_cell.length_b   1.000
_cell.length_c   1.000
_cell.angle_alpha   90.00
_cell.angle_beta   90.00
_cell.angle_gamma   90.00
#
_symmetry.space_group_name_H-M   'P 1'
#
loop_
_entity.id
_entity.type
_entity.pdbx_description
1 polymer ?
#
loop_
_entity_poly.entity_id
_entity_poly.type
_entity_poly.pdbx_seq_one_letter_code
_entity_poly.pdbx_strand_id
1 'polypeptide(L)'
;MEPMVAGTLPDDLVVEILSRLPFKSFCRFKCVCKPWLAFSSNPNYHENLPKIPTGLFCQYQDLNKKATKLIGHPRNLEQIDGALSFLPHYPQLQLIDCCNGLVLCMRRSMDWSNRKIIYHFIVCNPATREWTKLSDTRRYQEHGICEAMLVFNPSCSPQLYVL
;
A
#
# COMPACT_ATOMS: atom_id res chain seq x y z
N MET A 1 -32.27 26.50 38.60
CA MET A 1 -31.78 25.24 38.00
C MET A 1 -30.79 25.65 36.93
N GLU A 2 -29.51 25.72 37.32
CA GLU A 2 -28.41 26.09 36.42
C GLU A 2 -28.29 25.01 35.32
N PRO A 3 -28.21 25.37 34.03
CA PRO A 3 -28.06 24.38 32.97
C PRO A 3 -26.70 23.69 33.12
N MET A 4 -26.71 22.36 33.23
CA MET A 4 -25.50 21.56 33.16
C MET A 4 -24.92 21.73 31.75
N VAL A 5 -23.93 22.61 31.61
CA VAL A 5 -23.12 22.69 30.40
C VAL A 5 -22.44 21.34 30.25
N ALA A 6 -22.93 20.51 29.35
CA ALA A 6 -22.22 19.31 28.92
C ALA A 6 -20.85 19.79 28.45
N GLY A 7 -19.80 19.49 29.23
CA GLY A 7 -18.47 20.02 28.99
C GLY A 7 -17.99 19.61 27.60
N THR A 8 -17.89 20.57 26.69
CA THR A 8 -17.29 20.34 25.39
C THR A 8 -15.82 20.01 25.61
N LEU A 9 -15.38 18.83 25.19
CA LEU A 9 -13.98 18.45 25.30
C LEU A 9 -13.13 19.41 24.43
N PRO A 10 -12.04 19.99 24.96
CA PRO A 10 -11.11 20.80 24.18
C PRO A 10 -10.58 20.05 22.96
N ASP A 11 -10.40 20.77 21.85
CA ASP A 11 -9.95 20.22 20.56
C ASP A 11 -8.65 19.42 20.68
N ASP A 12 -7.70 19.90 21.49
CA ASP A 12 -6.41 19.23 21.70
C ASP A 12 -6.57 17.84 22.34
N LEU A 13 -7.51 17.70 23.28
CA LEU A 13 -7.82 16.40 23.91
C LEU A 13 -8.56 15.48 22.94
N VAL A 14 -9.43 16.02 22.08
CA VAL A 14 -10.06 15.24 21.01
C VAL A 14 -8.99 14.69 20.06
N VAL A 15 -8.04 15.53 19.64
CA VAL A 15 -6.93 15.13 18.75
C VAL A 15 -6.03 14.09 19.43
N GLU A 16 -5.78 14.22 20.74
CA GLU A 16 -5.04 13.21 21.51
C GLU A 16 -5.77 11.86 21.59
N ILE A 17 -7.10 11.86 21.67
CA ILE A 17 -7.88 10.63 21.60
C ILE A 17 -7.79 10.03 20.18
N LEU A 18 -7.98 10.86 19.15
CA LEU A 18 -7.95 10.42 17.76
C LEU A 18 -6.56 9.91 17.34
N SER A 19 -5.47 10.45 17.89
CA SER A 19 -4.08 10.04 17.62
C SER A 19 -3.78 8.61 18.07
N ARG A 20 -4.47 8.14 19.11
CA ARG A 20 -4.28 6.80 19.71
C ARG A 20 -5.05 5.71 18.97
N LEU A 21 -5.89 6.06 18.00
CA LEU A 21 -6.69 5.11 17.25
C LEU A 21 -5.88 4.38 16.18
N PRO A 22 -6.14 3.09 15.93
CA PRO A 22 -5.67 2.42 14.72
C PRO A 22 -6.13 3.19 13.48
N PHE A 23 -5.28 3.25 12.45
CA PHE A 23 -5.52 4.03 11.23
C PHE A 23 -6.90 3.75 10.59
N LYS A 24 -7.31 2.47 10.52
CA LYS A 24 -8.63 2.09 9.98
C LYS A 24 -9.80 2.70 10.77
N SER A 25 -9.71 2.71 12.11
CA SER A 25 -10.73 3.31 12.98
C SER A 25 -10.75 4.83 12.83
N PHE A 26 -9.57 5.45 12.79
CA PHE A 26 -9.45 6.88 12.53
C PHE A 26 -10.10 7.30 11.20
N CYS A 27 -9.87 6.55 10.12
CA CYS A 27 -10.51 6.81 8.82
C CYS A 27 -12.05 6.81 8.90
N ARG A 28 -12.64 5.87 9.65
CA ARG A 28 -14.10 5.82 9.84
C ARG A 28 -14.62 7.00 10.65
N PHE A 29 -13.85 7.44 11.64
CA PHE A 29 -14.22 8.53 12.54
C PHE A 29 -14.25 9.90 11.85
N LYS A 30 -13.50 10.09 10.76
CA LYS A 30 -13.63 11.28 9.90
C LYS A 30 -15.06 11.52 9.40
N CYS A 31 -15.90 10.49 9.33
CA CYS A 31 -17.28 10.59 8.88
C CYS A 31 -18.30 10.87 10.01
N VAL A 32 -17.87 10.90 11.28
CA VAL A 32 -18.78 11.07 12.43
C VAL A 32 -19.28 12.51 12.54
N CYS A 33 -18.39 13.49 12.40
CA CYS A 33 -18.76 14.90 12.44
C CYS A 33 -17.75 15.78 11.66
N LYS A 34 -18.20 16.98 11.26
CA LYS A 34 -17.37 17.94 10.50
C LYS A 34 -16.08 18.36 11.24
N PRO A 35 -16.09 18.61 12.57
CA PRO A 35 -14.86 18.94 13.29
C PRO A 35 -13.78 17.86 13.19
N TRP A 36 -14.15 16.58 13.31
CA TRP A 36 -13.18 15.48 13.23
C TRP A 36 -12.57 15.33 11.84
N LEU A 37 -13.37 15.54 10.79
CA LEU A 37 -12.85 15.66 9.43
C LEU A 37 -11.88 16.83 9.32
N ALA A 38 -12.24 18.01 9.85
CA ALA A 38 -11.43 19.22 9.80
C ALA A 38 -10.08 19.06 10.51
N PHE A 39 -10.01 18.39 11.66
CA PHE A 39 -8.74 18.11 12.34
C PHE A 39 -7.78 17.30 11.45
N SER A 40 -8.30 16.36 10.67
CA SER A 40 -7.47 15.54 9.77
C SER A 40 -6.87 16.31 8.59
N SER A 41 -7.44 17.47 8.25
CA SER A 41 -6.95 18.36 7.20
C SER A 41 -6.22 19.59 7.74
N ASN A 42 -6.22 19.79 9.06
CA ASN A 42 -5.58 20.94 9.69
C ASN A 42 -4.08 20.67 9.88
N PRO A 43 -3.18 21.52 9.35
CA PRO A 43 -1.73 21.36 9.48
C PRO A 43 -1.24 21.26 10.93
N ASN A 44 -1.91 21.96 11.87
CA ASN A 44 -1.52 21.99 13.28
C ASN A 44 -1.70 20.63 13.97
N TYR A 45 -2.65 19.82 13.50
CA TYR A 45 -2.98 18.52 14.09
C TYR A 45 -2.50 17.34 13.23
N HIS A 46 -2.11 17.62 11.98
CA HIS A 46 -1.72 16.62 11.00
C HIS A 46 -0.57 15.71 11.45
N GLU A 47 0.42 16.24 12.19
CA GLU A 47 1.55 15.46 12.66
C GLU A 47 1.21 14.46 13.78
N ASN A 48 0.15 14.76 14.54
CA ASN A 48 -0.28 13.95 15.67
C ASN A 48 -1.28 12.86 15.29
N LEU A 49 -1.97 13.00 14.16
CA LEU A 49 -3.03 12.09 13.75
C LEU A 49 -2.50 10.89 12.92
N PRO A 50 -3.22 9.76 12.89
CA PRO A 50 -2.82 8.60 12.11
C PRO A 50 -2.78 8.93 10.62
N LYS A 51 -1.62 8.72 9.99
CA LYS A 51 -1.38 9.05 8.59
C LYS A 51 -1.62 7.86 7.68
N ILE A 52 -1.99 8.15 6.44
CA ILE A 52 -1.97 7.14 5.38
C ILE A 52 -0.54 6.62 5.30
N PRO A 53 -0.32 5.30 5.29
CA PRO A 53 0.98 4.72 4.99
C PRO A 53 1.42 5.17 3.60
N THR A 54 2.20 6.24 3.54
CA THR A 54 2.87 6.65 2.31
C THR A 54 4.30 6.16 2.41
N GLY A 55 4.75 5.45 1.38
CA GLY A 55 6.11 4.95 1.33
C GLY A 55 6.51 4.68 -0.11
N LEU A 56 7.81 4.75 -0.35
CA LEU A 56 8.44 4.47 -1.64
C LEU A 56 9.11 3.11 -1.55
N PHE A 57 8.71 2.18 -2.41
CA PHE A 57 9.50 0.98 -2.60
C PHE A 57 10.68 1.31 -3.50
N CYS A 58 11.89 1.06 -3.01
CA CYS A 58 13.11 1.22 -3.76
C CYS A 58 13.74 -0.16 -3.95
N GLN A 59 14.03 -0.47 -5.21
CA GLN A 59 14.75 -1.69 -5.58
C GLN A 59 16.15 -1.30 -6.01
N TYR A 60 17.15 -1.95 -5.41
CA TYR A 60 18.54 -1.82 -5.82
C TYR A 60 19.11 -3.18 -6.20
N GLN A 61 20.03 -3.16 -7.16
CA GLN A 61 20.74 -4.34 -7.65
C GLN A 61 22.23 -4.05 -7.57
N ASP A 62 22.92 -4.78 -6.70
CA ASP A 62 24.37 -4.89 -6.65
C ASP A 62 24.81 -6.20 -7.36
N LEU A 63 26.09 -6.33 -7.68
CA LEU A 63 26.71 -7.43 -8.45
C LEU A 63 26.23 -8.82 -8.02
N ASN A 64 25.89 -9.00 -6.74
CA ASN A 64 25.42 -10.28 -6.18
C ASN A 64 24.06 -10.22 -5.46
N LYS A 65 23.44 -9.04 -5.31
CA LYS A 65 22.25 -8.89 -4.45
C LYS A 65 21.23 -7.96 -5.08
N LYS A 66 20.03 -8.49 -5.27
CA LYS A 66 18.83 -7.71 -5.51
C LYS A 66 18.09 -7.56 -4.18
N ALA A 67 17.66 -6.37 -3.84
CA ALA A 67 16.87 -6.15 -2.64
C ALA A 67 15.84 -5.05 -2.86
N THR A 68 14.70 -5.20 -2.20
CA THR A 68 13.63 -4.22 -2.14
C THR A 68 13.59 -3.67 -0.73
N LYS A 69 13.38 -2.37 -0.59
CA LYS A 69 13.22 -1.70 0.70
C LYS A 69 12.09 -0.68 0.62
N LEU A 70 11.37 -0.50 1.71
CA LEU A 70 10.42 0.60 1.88
C LEU A 70 11.14 1.82 2.50
N ILE A 71 11.07 2.96 1.84
CA ILE A 71 11.61 4.25 2.26
C ILE A 71 10.44 5.20 2.57
N GLY A 72 10.55 6.02 3.62
CA GLY A 72 9.52 7.01 3.95
C GLY A 72 8.41 6.54 4.89
N HIS A 73 8.64 5.50 5.69
CA HIS A 73 7.67 4.92 6.62
C HIS A 73 7.19 5.94 7.68
N PRO A 74 5.87 6.17 7.86
CA PRO A 74 5.37 6.96 8.98
C PRO A 74 5.60 6.24 10.31
N ARG A 75 6.11 6.96 11.31
CA ARG A 75 6.58 6.45 12.62
C ARG A 75 5.56 5.62 13.43
N ASN A 76 4.27 5.67 13.08
CA ASN A 76 3.16 5.16 13.89
C ASN A 76 2.39 3.99 13.27
N LEU A 77 2.90 3.36 12.20
CA LEU A 77 2.24 2.20 11.60
C LEU A 77 2.99 0.90 11.95
N GLU A 78 2.23 -0.20 12.09
CA GLU A 78 2.80 -1.55 12.09
C GLU A 78 3.82 -1.66 10.96
N GLN A 79 4.98 -2.21 11.28
CA GLN A 79 6.12 -2.23 10.39
C GLN A 79 5.79 -3.04 9.14
N ILE A 80 5.50 -2.34 8.04
CA ILE A 80 5.36 -2.97 6.73
C ILE A 80 6.72 -3.56 6.39
N ASP A 81 6.72 -4.86 6.08
CA ASP A 81 7.92 -5.53 5.62
C ASP A 81 8.28 -5.03 4.22
N GLY A 82 9.14 -4.01 4.17
CA GLY A 82 9.58 -3.38 2.93
C GLY A 82 10.43 -4.29 2.04
N ALA A 83 10.93 -5.41 2.58
CA ALA A 83 11.57 -6.44 1.79
C ALA A 83 10.55 -7.30 1.04
N LEU A 84 9.31 -7.39 1.50
CA LEU A 84 8.31 -8.34 1.01
C LEU A 84 8.79 -9.80 1.19
N SER A 85 9.43 -10.08 2.32
CA SER A 85 9.98 -11.41 2.66
C SER A 85 8.91 -12.50 2.83
N PHE A 86 7.65 -12.09 3.02
CA PHE A 86 6.49 -12.99 3.03
C PHE A 86 6.17 -13.58 1.64
N LEU A 87 6.76 -13.06 0.56
CA LEU A 87 6.54 -13.57 -0.80
C LEU A 87 7.47 -14.74 -1.14
N PRO A 88 6.99 -15.71 -1.93
CA PRO A 88 7.83 -16.79 -2.42
C PRO A 88 8.94 -16.24 -3.34
N HIS A 89 10.12 -16.85 -3.26
CA HIS A 89 11.29 -16.49 -4.07
C HIS A 89 11.84 -15.07 -3.85
N TYR A 90 11.48 -14.42 -2.74
CA TYR A 90 12.27 -13.29 -2.25
C TYR A 90 13.74 -13.70 -2.08
N PRO A 91 14.74 -12.89 -2.47
CA PRO A 91 14.67 -11.51 -3.00
C PRO A 91 14.75 -11.41 -4.54
N GLN A 92 14.48 -12.50 -5.27
CA GLN A 92 14.64 -12.54 -6.73
C GLN A 92 13.56 -11.74 -7.50
N LEU A 93 12.52 -11.27 -6.80
CA LEU A 93 11.39 -10.55 -7.37
C LEU A 93 11.79 -9.15 -7.85
N GLN A 94 11.37 -8.81 -9.06
CA GLN A 94 11.39 -7.45 -9.60
C GLN A 94 10.09 -6.74 -9.23
N LEU A 95 10.20 -5.52 -8.70
CA LEU A 95 9.06 -4.64 -8.55
C LEU A 95 8.69 -4.08 -9.93
N ILE A 96 7.43 -4.20 -10.32
CA ILE A 96 6.96 -3.76 -11.64
C ILE A 96 6.05 -2.54 -11.52
N ASP A 97 5.05 -2.61 -10.65
CA ASP A 97 4.03 -1.56 -10.53
C ASP A 97 3.38 -1.56 -9.14
N CYS A 98 2.71 -0.47 -8.77
CA CYS A 98 1.87 -0.39 -7.58
C CYS A 98 0.58 0.40 -7.86
N CYS A 99 -0.53 -0.10 -7.31
CA CYS A 99 -1.83 0.54 -7.51
C CYS A 99 -2.75 0.27 -6.31
N ASN A 100 -3.32 1.34 -5.71
CA ASN A 100 -4.25 1.26 -4.57
C ASN A 100 -3.80 0.34 -3.42
N GLY A 101 -2.50 0.44 -3.05
CA GLY A 101 -1.90 -0.34 -1.98
C GLY A 101 -1.52 -1.78 -2.36
N LEU A 102 -1.82 -2.21 -3.58
CA LEU A 102 -1.30 -3.45 -4.15
C LEU A 102 0.04 -3.21 -4.84
N VAL A 103 0.85 -4.26 -4.84
CA VAL A 103 2.18 -4.28 -5.46
C VAL A 103 2.26 -5.44 -6.44
N LEU A 104 2.69 -5.16 -7.66
CA LEU A 104 2.96 -6.15 -8.70
C LEU A 104 4.45 -6.47 -8.72
N CYS A 105 4.76 -7.75 -8.57
CA CYS A 105 6.10 -8.31 -8.63
C CYS A 105 6.22 -9.33 -9.77
N MET A 106 7.44 -9.52 -10.23
CA MET A 106 7.74 -10.41 -11.34
C MET A 106 9.05 -11.17 -11.13
N ARG A 107 9.10 -12.42 -11.58
CA ARG A 107 10.32 -13.25 -11.62
C ARG A 107 10.49 -13.86 -13.01
N ARG A 108 11.73 -13.83 -13.52
CA ARG A 108 12.12 -14.54 -14.75
C ARG A 108 12.61 -15.95 -14.41
N SER A 109 12.24 -16.91 -15.24
CA SER A 109 12.79 -18.27 -15.23
C SER A 109 12.97 -18.78 -16.65
N MET A 110 13.87 -19.75 -16.86
CA MET A 110 14.19 -20.29 -18.18
C MET A 110 13.64 -21.71 -18.34
N ASP A 111 12.84 -21.95 -19.36
CA ASP A 111 12.51 -23.30 -19.86
C ASP A 111 13.57 -23.72 -20.88
N TRP A 112 14.53 -24.52 -20.43
CA TRP A 112 15.64 -25.00 -21.23
C TRP A 112 15.20 -25.92 -22.38
N SER A 113 14.08 -26.62 -22.22
CA SER A 113 13.58 -27.57 -23.23
C SER A 113 13.13 -26.84 -24.49
N ASN A 114 12.51 -25.67 -24.32
CA ASN A 114 11.94 -24.88 -25.41
C ASN A 114 12.70 -23.57 -25.68
N ARG A 115 13.80 -23.30 -24.95
CA ARG A 115 14.53 -22.01 -24.94
C ARG A 115 13.58 -20.81 -24.78
N LYS A 116 12.64 -20.90 -23.83
CA LYS A 116 11.64 -19.86 -23.58
C LYS A 116 11.82 -19.24 -22.20
N ILE A 117 11.67 -17.91 -22.15
CA ILE A 117 11.62 -17.19 -20.88
C ILE A 117 10.17 -17.24 -20.36
N ILE A 118 10.03 -17.67 -19.12
CA ILE A 118 8.75 -17.69 -18.39
C ILE A 118 8.76 -16.58 -17.35
N TYR A 119 7.72 -15.76 -17.43
CA TYR A 119 7.45 -14.62 -16.55
C TYR A 119 6.41 -15.04 -15.51
N HIS A 120 6.82 -15.09 -14.25
CA HIS A 120 5.90 -15.37 -13.14
C HIS A 120 5.51 -14.05 -12.50
N PHE A 121 4.22 -13.73 -12.48
CA PHE A 121 3.68 -12.52 -11.86
C PHE A 121 3.03 -12.83 -10.52
N ILE A 122 3.28 -11.97 -9.54
CA ILE A 122 2.70 -12.04 -8.20
C ILE A 122 2.12 -10.68 -7.87
N VAL A 123 0.88 -10.66 -7.38
CA VAL A 123 0.28 -9.46 -6.79
C VAL A 123 0.20 -9.66 -5.29
N CYS A 124 0.59 -8.66 -4.52
CA CYS A 124 0.50 -8.71 -3.07
C CYS A 124 -0.03 -7.42 -2.46
N ASN A 125 -0.54 -7.54 -1.24
CA ASN A 125 -0.85 -6.44 -0.35
C ASN A 125 0.17 -6.44 0.80
N PRO A 126 1.18 -5.56 0.78
CA PRO A 126 2.21 -5.50 1.82
C PRO A 126 1.65 -5.21 3.23
N ALA A 127 0.48 -4.57 3.33
CA ALA A 127 -0.14 -4.24 4.59
C ALA A 127 -0.89 -5.42 5.23
N THR A 128 -1.41 -6.36 4.42
CA THR A 128 -2.10 -7.57 4.92
C THR A 128 -1.24 -8.83 4.83
N ARG A 129 -0.11 -8.77 4.13
CA ARG A 129 0.77 -9.91 3.81
C ARG A 129 0.07 -11.00 2.96
N GLU A 130 -1.06 -10.66 2.34
CA GLU A 130 -1.75 -11.54 1.40
C GLU A 130 -1.13 -11.38 0.01
N TRP A 131 -1.12 -12.47 -0.75
CA TRP A 131 -0.60 -12.47 -2.12
C TRP A 131 -1.26 -13.55 -2.97
N THR A 132 -1.18 -13.36 -4.28
CA THR A 132 -1.63 -14.34 -5.27
C THR A 132 -0.68 -14.40 -6.45
N LYS A 133 -0.45 -15.60 -6.98
CA LYS A 133 0.25 -15.79 -8.26
C LYS A 133 -0.76 -15.59 -9.39
N LEU A 134 -0.44 -14.73 -10.34
CA LEU A 134 -1.25 -14.63 -11.55
C LEU A 134 -0.96 -15.84 -12.45
N SER A 135 -1.99 -16.40 -13.06
CA SER A 135 -1.86 -17.48 -14.04
C SER A 135 -0.84 -17.08 -15.12
N ASP A 136 0.06 -18.00 -15.46
CA ASP A 136 1.13 -17.74 -16.42
C ASP A 136 0.52 -17.32 -17.76
N THR A 137 0.58 -16.03 -18.08
CA THR A 137 -0.23 -15.51 -19.17
C THR A 137 0.37 -15.85 -20.52
N ARG A 138 1.71 -15.88 -20.68
CA ARG A 138 2.39 -16.13 -21.97
C ARG A 138 3.82 -16.65 -21.81
N ARG A 139 4.23 -17.57 -22.69
CA ARG A 139 5.64 -17.97 -22.86
C ARG A 139 6.27 -17.08 -23.93
N TYR A 140 7.35 -16.38 -23.62
CA TYR A 140 8.01 -15.47 -24.56
C TYR A 140 9.27 -16.12 -25.13
N GLN A 141 9.63 -15.73 -26.36
CA GLN A 141 10.96 -16.03 -26.88
C GLN A 141 12.02 -15.24 -26.10
N GLU A 142 13.27 -15.69 -26.20
CA GLU A 142 14.43 -15.18 -25.44
C GLU A 142 14.61 -13.64 -25.50
N HIS A 143 14.08 -12.97 -26.54
CA HIS A 143 14.18 -11.52 -26.74
C HIS A 143 12.86 -10.76 -26.52
N GLY A 144 11.81 -11.39 -26.00
CA GLY A 144 10.52 -10.76 -25.78
C GLY A 144 10.52 -9.84 -24.55
N ILE A 145 10.19 -8.56 -24.74
CA ILE A 145 9.89 -7.64 -23.64
C ILE A 145 8.49 -7.96 -23.11
N CYS A 146 8.36 -8.06 -21.78
CA CYS A 146 7.07 -8.20 -21.11
C CYS A 146 6.83 -6.99 -20.21
N GLU A 147 5.84 -6.18 -20.57
CA GLU A 147 5.34 -5.08 -19.75
C GLU A 147 4.02 -5.50 -19.10
N ALA A 148 3.86 -5.18 -17.83
CA ALA A 148 2.66 -5.44 -17.07
C ALA A 148 2.41 -4.27 -16.13
N MET A 149 1.14 -3.93 -15.95
CA MET A 149 0.69 -2.85 -15.07
C MET A 149 -0.59 -3.26 -14.36
N LEU A 150 -0.76 -2.77 -13.14
CA LEU A 150 -1.99 -2.89 -12.39
C LEU A 150 -2.95 -1.79 -12.86
N VAL A 151 -4.13 -2.21 -13.35
CA VAL A 151 -5.19 -1.27 -13.73
C VAL A 151 -6.25 -1.27 -12.65
N PHE A 152 -6.54 -0.09 -12.12
CA PHE A 152 -7.68 0.13 -11.25
C PHE A 152 -8.90 0.50 -12.08
N ASN A 153 -9.97 -0.28 -11.97
CA ASN A 153 -11.26 0.07 -12.55
C ASN A 153 -12.16 0.70 -11.47
N PRO A 154 -12.34 2.04 -11.46
CA PRO A 154 -13.23 2.69 -10.51
C PRO A 154 -14.71 2.31 -10.72
N SER A 155 -15.08 1.87 -11.93
CA SER A 155 -16.45 1.62 -12.39
C SER A 155 -17.02 0.24 -12.07
N CYS A 156 -16.21 -0.68 -11.50
CA CYS A 156 -16.74 -1.89 -10.86
C CYS A 156 -17.30 -1.61 -9.45
N SER A 157 -17.25 -0.34 -9.01
CA SER A 157 -18.21 0.28 -8.09
C SER A 157 -19.29 0.98 -8.95
N PRO A 158 -20.61 0.85 -8.66
CA PRO A 158 -21.69 1.16 -9.61
C PRO A 158 -21.90 2.64 -9.95
N GLN A 159 -20.92 3.49 -9.73
CA GLN A 159 -20.97 4.91 -10.05
C GLN A 159 -19.56 5.35 -10.39
N LEU A 160 -19.29 5.76 -11.64
CA LEU A 160 -18.43 6.89 -11.97
C LEU A 160 -18.38 7.11 -13.50
N TYR A 161 -18.84 8.29 -13.92
CA TYR A 161 -18.44 8.95 -15.17
C TYR A 161 -17.06 9.59 -14.98
N VAL A 162 -16.26 9.62 -16.05
CA VAL A 162 -14.98 10.33 -16.11
C VAL A 162 -15.22 11.65 -16.86
N LEU A 163 -14.79 12.77 -16.26
CA LEU A 163 -14.64 14.06 -16.95
C LEU A 163 -13.31 14.09 -17.71
#